data_AF-A0A5N5TL85-F1
#
_entry.id   AF-A0A5N5TL85-F1
#
_cell.length_a   1.000
_cell.length_b   1.000
_cell.length_c   1.000
_cell.angle_alpha   90.00
_cell.angle_beta   90.00
_cell.angle_gamma   90.00
#
_symmetry.space_group_name_H-M   'P 1'
#
loop_
_entity.id
_entity.type
_entity.pdbx_description
1 polymer ?
#
loop_
_entity_poly.entity_id
_entity_poly.type
_entity_poly.pdbx_seq_one_letter_code
_entity_poly.pdbx_strand_id
1 'polypeptide(L)'
;MSRSFPNLSSHSPYSHSPHTHSPNSPAQSQVLSQSLSHQLNLLTAAEQEQGKWADPQTWDCTVPSTLPKVVSRLRTCLEDIQGQFPQLHSLEEAVLELHDMCKQCRSRRDSNTSEISLSVESALECFDFLNAECDDDFADDNPEECLAKNQKESLVVLNGKDFSEPPPVLVTSSAQLDAFLLIHLQHSLHLIQDLGSFGPLRKKETESLIKLEDEGKLLEIILSHRHNFDTLRPQHIMPIPHLQVLWDSVTSGEDWCVSGKAVVNGLLPVVSSLLEPDDHETPIKVLEELVRQMTDSEIYSDCLTVTAGHFLAHLVKPLQETVPHISASLNCSSLLAQRDPNSIEKGLSLLKIPNVLHTKLISQHFLGPLEYSSLVTSYINKIKNIDEALSALFDNCLLLLESTSPSERSAASTLLGHIFPLLPSKKEEKSNKDNKNEIIKEGKNSNDDAILDVKETPKTNDDKKESSSIGQNDNVSISKSIPNPIHKIPKRNDFAHPIAILSFLQQNDPSQEVRNSARLSLLNLGSQGQEALHQVQLSSHGFQGLAVKEGREKTKT
;
A
#
# COMPACT_ATOMS: atom_id res chain seq x y z
N MET A 1 -52.64 3.07 -62.90
CA MET A 1 -53.20 2.12 -61.91
C MET A 1 -52.57 0.76 -62.19
N SER A 2 -51.87 0.05 -61.32
CA SER A 2 -51.52 0.15 -59.88
C SER A 2 -50.34 -0.82 -59.65
N ARG A 3 -49.20 -0.36 -59.11
CA ARG A 3 -48.63 -0.58 -57.76
C ARG A 3 -48.35 -2.03 -57.30
N SER A 4 -47.05 -2.23 -57.01
CA SER A 4 -46.30 -3.35 -56.44
C SER A 4 -46.39 -3.49 -54.92
N PHE A 5 -45.91 -4.62 -54.34
CA PHE A 5 -44.81 -4.72 -53.35
C PHE A 5 -44.39 -6.20 -53.11
N PRO A 6 -43.15 -6.50 -52.62
CA PRO A 6 -42.48 -7.81 -52.67
C PRO A 6 -42.38 -8.56 -51.32
N ASN A 7 -41.81 -9.78 -51.39
CA ASN A 7 -41.81 -10.83 -50.36
C ASN A 7 -40.40 -11.06 -49.75
N LEU A 8 -40.35 -11.42 -48.46
CA LEU A 8 -39.16 -11.75 -47.65
C LEU A 8 -38.66 -13.18 -47.90
N SER A 9 -37.35 -13.41 -47.86
CA SER A 9 -36.77 -14.76 -47.72
C SER A 9 -35.37 -14.73 -47.08
N SER A 10 -35.12 -15.80 -46.34
CA SER A 10 -34.16 -16.06 -45.25
C SER A 10 -32.77 -16.58 -45.66
N HIS A 11 -31.81 -16.40 -44.73
CA HIS A 11 -30.50 -17.02 -44.44
C HIS A 11 -30.04 -18.25 -45.28
N SER A 12 -28.76 -18.46 -45.63
CA SER A 12 -27.46 -18.44 -44.89
C SER A 12 -26.28 -18.59 -45.91
N PRO A 13 -24.98 -18.85 -45.61
CA PRO A 13 -24.04 -18.53 -44.50
C PRO A 13 -22.77 -17.77 -45.01
N TYR A 14 -21.82 -17.33 -44.16
CA TYR A 14 -20.34 -17.41 -44.37
C TYR A 14 -19.49 -16.62 -43.33
N SER A 15 -18.47 -17.32 -42.83
CA SER A 15 -17.14 -16.92 -42.33
C SER A 15 -16.98 -15.91 -41.18
N HIS A 16 -16.54 -16.44 -40.03
CA HIS A 16 -15.91 -15.70 -38.93
C HIS A 16 -14.46 -15.29 -39.28
N SER A 17 -14.11 -14.05 -38.95
CA SER A 17 -12.75 -13.52 -38.84
C SER A 17 -12.60 -12.90 -37.42
N PRO A 18 -11.44 -12.97 -36.76
CA PRO A 18 -11.30 -12.67 -35.34
C PRO A 18 -11.29 -11.16 -35.09
N HIS A 19 -12.20 -10.69 -34.23
CA HIS A 19 -12.19 -9.32 -33.73
C HIS A 19 -11.11 -9.14 -32.67
N THR A 20 -10.16 -8.25 -32.95
CA THR A 20 -9.23 -7.67 -31.98
C THR A 20 -10.01 -6.82 -30.99
N HIS A 21 -10.19 -7.30 -29.75
CA HIS A 21 -10.71 -6.49 -28.66
C HIS A 21 -9.63 -5.51 -28.18
N SER A 22 -9.93 -4.21 -28.28
CA SER A 22 -9.17 -3.14 -27.64
C SER A 22 -9.57 -3.10 -26.16
N PRO A 23 -8.63 -3.12 -25.20
CA PRO A 23 -8.99 -3.05 -23.78
C PRO A 23 -9.28 -1.58 -23.40
N ASN A 24 -10.29 -1.41 -22.55
CA ASN A 24 -10.70 -0.18 -21.86
C ASN A 24 -11.41 0.89 -22.68
N SER A 25 -12.74 0.78 -22.73
CA SER A 25 -13.64 1.89 -23.03
C SER A 25 -14.01 2.61 -21.71
N PRO A 26 -13.88 3.95 -21.60
CA PRO A 26 -14.10 4.70 -20.36
C PRO A 26 -15.46 4.46 -19.69
N ALA A 27 -16.48 4.16 -20.51
CA ALA A 27 -17.85 3.91 -20.04
C ALA A 27 -18.01 2.56 -19.34
N GLN A 28 -17.23 1.52 -19.71
CA GLN A 28 -17.27 0.21 -19.04
C GLN A 28 -16.54 0.27 -17.69
N SER A 29 -15.44 1.01 -17.60
CA SER A 29 -14.77 1.27 -16.31
C SER A 29 -15.63 2.11 -15.36
N GLN A 30 -16.42 3.07 -15.86
CA GLN A 30 -17.32 3.89 -15.04
C GLN A 30 -18.46 3.11 -14.39
N VAL A 31 -19.10 2.17 -15.10
CA VAL A 31 -20.23 1.39 -14.56
C VAL A 31 -19.74 0.32 -13.57
N LEU A 32 -18.55 -0.24 -13.79
CA LEU A 32 -17.97 -1.27 -12.93
C LEU A 32 -17.33 -0.68 -11.66
N SER A 33 -16.69 0.49 -11.72
CA SER A 33 -16.14 1.16 -10.53
C SER A 33 -17.23 1.72 -9.62
N GLN A 34 -18.35 2.21 -10.19
CA GLN A 34 -19.53 2.58 -9.41
C GLN A 34 -20.10 1.36 -8.69
N SER A 35 -20.08 0.17 -9.29
CA SER A 35 -20.46 -1.07 -8.61
C SER A 35 -19.54 -1.36 -7.43
N LEU A 36 -18.21 -1.26 -7.57
CA LEU A 36 -17.27 -1.54 -6.49
C LEU A 36 -17.32 -0.51 -5.35
N SER A 37 -17.30 0.79 -5.64
CA SER A 37 -17.40 1.82 -4.60
C SER A 37 -18.77 1.79 -3.92
N HIS A 38 -19.84 1.50 -4.66
CA HIS A 38 -21.19 1.37 -4.11
C HIS A 38 -21.40 0.02 -3.40
N GLN A 39 -20.69 -1.05 -3.75
CA GLN A 39 -20.70 -2.33 -3.03
C GLN A 39 -19.85 -2.26 -1.76
N LEU A 40 -18.67 -1.62 -1.79
CA LEU A 40 -17.91 -1.29 -0.58
C LEU A 40 -18.74 -0.41 0.36
N ASN A 41 -19.39 0.64 -0.17
CA ASN A 41 -20.25 1.51 0.62
C ASN A 41 -21.55 0.82 1.09
N LEU A 42 -22.14 -0.09 0.31
CA LEU A 42 -23.34 -0.85 0.72
C LEU A 42 -23.01 -1.94 1.75
N LEU A 43 -21.85 -2.60 1.65
CA LEU A 43 -21.32 -3.46 2.74
C LEU A 43 -21.09 -2.61 4.00
N THR A 44 -20.61 -1.38 3.84
CA THR A 44 -20.39 -0.44 4.96
C THR A 44 -21.70 0.13 5.52
N ALA A 45 -22.76 0.28 4.72
CA ALA A 45 -24.02 0.93 5.10
C ALA A 45 -25.13 -0.06 5.52
N ALA A 46 -25.19 -1.27 4.94
CA ALA A 46 -26.16 -2.29 5.31
C ALA A 46 -25.85 -2.94 6.67
N GLU A 47 -24.63 -2.77 7.17
CA GLU A 47 -24.14 -3.36 8.43
C GLU A 47 -24.02 -2.32 9.57
N GLN A 48 -24.64 -1.14 9.42
CA GLN A 48 -24.69 -0.13 10.50
C GLN A 48 -25.76 -0.41 11.58
N GLU A 49 -26.72 -1.32 11.37
CA GLU A 49 -27.76 -1.63 12.37
C GLU A 49 -27.49 -2.90 13.20
N GLN A 50 -26.45 -3.69 12.89
CA GLN A 50 -26.07 -4.85 13.71
C GLN A 50 -24.56 -4.88 13.95
N GLY A 51 -24.12 -4.09 14.93
CA GLY A 51 -22.92 -4.36 15.72
C GLY A 51 -21.57 -4.10 15.04
N LYS A 52 -21.10 -2.85 15.13
CA LYS A 52 -19.68 -2.44 15.24
C LYS A 52 -18.64 -3.41 14.64
N TRP A 53 -18.40 -3.34 13.33
CA TRP A 53 -17.06 -3.61 12.79
C TRP A 53 -16.30 -2.29 12.84
N ALA A 54 -15.74 -2.00 14.00
CA ALA A 54 -15.13 -0.71 14.25
C ALA A 54 -13.78 -0.57 13.50
N ASP A 55 -13.23 0.64 13.57
CA ASP A 55 -11.86 1.04 13.19
C ASP A 55 -10.87 -0.14 13.22
N PRO A 56 -9.89 -0.29 12.31
CA PRO A 56 -8.84 -1.30 12.41
C PRO A 56 -8.19 -1.39 13.81
N GLN A 57 -8.25 -0.29 14.58
CA GLN A 57 -7.93 -0.19 16.02
C GLN A 57 -8.77 -1.05 16.98
N THR A 58 -9.86 -1.68 16.53
CA THR A 58 -10.85 -2.37 17.38
C THR A 58 -10.85 -3.89 17.26
N TRP A 59 -9.98 -4.42 16.39
CA TRP A 59 -9.70 -5.84 16.35
C TRP A 59 -8.97 -6.23 17.64
N ASP A 60 -9.67 -6.98 18.49
CA ASP A 60 -9.18 -7.43 19.79
C ASP A 60 -7.75 -8.00 19.69
N CYS A 61 -6.92 -7.65 20.66
CA CYS A 61 -5.48 -7.96 20.72
C CYS A 61 -5.18 -9.46 20.92
N THR A 62 -6.21 -10.32 20.91
CA THR A 62 -6.06 -11.78 20.94
C THR A 62 -5.71 -12.31 19.54
N VAL A 63 -4.43 -12.14 19.15
CA VAL A 63 -3.83 -12.59 17.88
C VAL A 63 -4.41 -13.91 17.34
N PRO A 64 -4.56 -14.98 18.15
CA PRO A 64 -5.00 -16.28 17.64
C PRO A 64 -6.44 -16.32 17.12
N SER A 65 -7.34 -15.47 17.63
CA SER A 65 -8.75 -15.42 17.18
C SER A 65 -8.95 -14.46 16.00
N THR A 66 -8.07 -13.47 15.87
CA THR A 66 -8.16 -12.37 14.92
C THR A 66 -7.52 -12.70 13.58
N LEU A 67 -6.40 -13.43 13.55
CA LEU A 67 -5.68 -13.77 12.31
C LEU A 67 -6.57 -14.48 11.26
N PRO A 68 -7.31 -15.56 11.57
CA PRO A 68 -8.19 -16.19 10.57
C PRO A 68 -9.30 -15.27 10.04
N LYS A 69 -9.78 -14.32 10.85
CA LYS A 69 -10.82 -13.36 10.44
C LYS A 69 -10.25 -12.36 9.44
N VAL A 70 -9.06 -11.82 9.73
CA VAL A 70 -8.35 -10.89 8.84
C VAL A 70 -8.01 -11.56 7.51
N VAL A 71 -7.49 -12.79 7.54
CA VAL A 71 -7.20 -13.59 6.33
C VAL A 71 -8.47 -13.78 5.49
N SER A 72 -9.59 -14.17 6.11
CA SER A 72 -10.87 -14.34 5.40
C SER A 72 -11.35 -13.03 4.79
N ARG A 73 -11.24 -11.90 5.51
CA ARG A 73 -11.68 -10.59 5.00
C ARG A 73 -10.83 -10.14 3.83
N LEU A 74 -9.51 -10.26 3.96
CA LEU A 74 -8.55 -9.87 2.93
C LEU A 74 -8.75 -10.69 1.66
N ARG A 75 -9.00 -12.00 1.80
CA ARG A 75 -9.36 -12.88 0.69
C ARG A 75 -10.59 -12.35 -0.07
N THR A 76 -11.68 -12.03 0.63
CA THR A 76 -12.89 -11.50 -0.02
C THR A 76 -12.62 -10.18 -0.73
N CYS A 77 -11.88 -9.26 -0.11
CA CYS A 77 -11.51 -7.99 -0.75
C CYS A 77 -10.68 -8.20 -2.03
N LEU A 78 -9.74 -9.15 -2.01
CA LEU A 78 -8.90 -9.49 -3.15
C LEU A 78 -9.70 -10.17 -4.27
N GLU A 79 -10.64 -11.06 -3.93
CA GLU A 79 -11.57 -11.67 -4.88
C GLU A 79 -12.40 -10.61 -5.63
N ASP A 80 -12.85 -9.55 -4.94
CA ASP A 80 -13.63 -8.45 -5.53
C ASP A 80 -12.82 -7.62 -6.55
N ILE A 81 -11.52 -7.45 -6.32
CA ILE A 81 -10.61 -6.67 -7.19
C ILE A 81 -9.76 -7.53 -8.12
N GLN A 82 -10.02 -8.84 -8.17
CA GLN A 82 -9.20 -9.81 -8.87
C GLN A 82 -9.03 -9.43 -10.36
N GLY A 83 -7.79 -9.45 -10.83
CA GLY A 83 -7.44 -9.13 -12.22
C GLY A 83 -7.44 -7.64 -12.57
N GLN A 84 -7.84 -6.74 -11.66
CA GLN A 84 -7.75 -5.28 -11.87
C GLN A 84 -6.33 -4.77 -11.63
N PHE A 85 -5.62 -5.38 -10.68
CA PHE A 85 -4.28 -4.98 -10.26
C PHE A 85 -3.33 -6.18 -10.35
N PRO A 86 -2.69 -6.41 -11.52
CA PRO A 86 -1.78 -7.55 -11.70
C PRO A 86 -0.61 -7.60 -10.71
N GLN A 87 -0.24 -6.46 -10.12
CA GLN A 87 0.81 -6.35 -9.11
C GLN A 87 0.45 -7.08 -7.80
N LEU A 88 -0.84 -7.31 -7.53
CA LEU A 88 -1.29 -7.93 -6.29
C LEU A 88 -1.22 -9.46 -6.31
N HIS A 89 -0.77 -10.07 -7.41
CA HIS A 89 -0.78 -11.52 -7.58
C HIS A 89 -0.07 -12.29 -6.45
N SER A 90 1.14 -11.88 -6.04
CA SER A 90 1.85 -12.53 -4.91
C SER A 90 1.06 -12.44 -3.60
N LEU A 91 0.36 -11.32 -3.36
CA LEU A 91 -0.49 -11.15 -2.18
C LEU A 91 -1.73 -12.04 -2.25
N GLU A 92 -2.37 -12.13 -3.41
CA GLU A 92 -3.52 -13.02 -3.67
C GLU A 92 -3.16 -14.49 -3.38
N GLU A 93 -2.03 -14.96 -3.90
CA GLU A 93 -1.56 -16.33 -3.68
C GLU A 93 -1.21 -16.59 -2.21
N ALA A 94 -0.49 -15.67 -1.57
CA ALA A 94 -0.11 -15.78 -0.16
C ALA A 94 -1.35 -15.84 0.77
N VAL A 95 -2.35 -15.00 0.51
CA VAL A 95 -3.59 -14.95 1.31
C VAL A 95 -4.43 -16.21 1.10
N LEU A 96 -4.48 -16.75 -0.12
CA LEU A 96 -5.16 -18.01 -0.41
C LEU A 96 -4.53 -19.17 0.37
N GLU A 97 -3.20 -19.25 0.38
CA GLU A 97 -2.46 -20.26 1.11
C GLU A 97 -2.67 -20.16 2.63
N LEU A 98 -2.56 -18.94 3.19
CA LEU A 98 -2.83 -18.69 4.62
C LEU A 98 -4.26 -19.06 5.01
N HIS A 99 -5.22 -18.80 4.12
CA HIS A 99 -6.60 -19.16 4.35
C HIS A 99 -6.80 -20.67 4.42
N ASP A 100 -6.16 -21.43 3.53
CA ASP A 100 -6.23 -22.88 3.54
C ASP A 100 -5.54 -23.49 4.78
N MET A 101 -4.43 -22.89 5.23
CA MET A 101 -3.82 -23.23 6.51
C MET A 101 -4.77 -22.96 7.69
N CYS A 102 -5.43 -21.81 7.73
CA CYS A 102 -6.42 -21.46 8.75
C CYS A 102 -7.57 -22.49 8.81
N LYS A 103 -8.05 -22.95 7.64
CA LYS A 103 -9.07 -24.00 7.55
C LYS A 103 -8.58 -25.35 8.08
N GLN A 104 -7.35 -25.74 7.74
CA GLN A 104 -6.78 -27.00 8.20
C GLN A 104 -6.60 -27.02 9.72
N CYS A 105 -6.22 -25.90 10.33
CA CYS A 105 -6.14 -25.75 11.79
C CYS A 105 -7.50 -25.89 12.49
N ARG A 106 -8.59 -25.41 11.87
CA ARG A 106 -9.96 -25.62 12.38
C ARG A 106 -10.39 -27.08 12.26
N SER A 107 -10.14 -27.72 11.12
CA SER A 107 -10.51 -29.12 10.88
C SER A 107 -9.84 -30.10 11.88
N ARG A 108 -8.59 -29.83 12.30
CA ARG A 108 -7.91 -30.59 13.36
C ARG A 108 -8.59 -30.49 14.74
N ARG A 109 -9.26 -29.36 15.03
CA ARG A 109 -10.03 -29.18 16.27
C ARG A 109 -11.30 -30.02 16.24
N ASP A 110 -12.03 -30.00 15.11
CA ASP A 110 -13.29 -30.75 14.96
C ASP A 110 -13.08 -32.26 14.96
N SER A 111 -11.92 -32.73 14.52
CA SER A 111 -11.55 -34.16 14.56
C SER A 111 -11.07 -34.64 15.94
N ASN A 112 -10.52 -33.76 16.79
CA ASN A 112 -10.11 -34.11 18.16
C ASN A 112 -11.26 -34.04 19.19
N THR A 113 -12.38 -33.39 18.88
CA THR A 113 -13.60 -33.40 19.72
C THR A 113 -14.57 -34.51 19.33
N SER A 114 -14.33 -35.19 18.21
CA SER A 114 -15.19 -36.25 17.66
C SER A 114 -14.70 -37.66 18.02
N GLU A 115 -14.38 -37.90 19.30
CA GLU A 115 -14.32 -39.26 19.87
C GLU A 115 -15.62 -39.65 20.61
N ILE A 116 -16.76 -39.02 20.29
CA ILE A 116 -18.07 -39.61 20.58
C ILE A 116 -18.32 -40.69 19.54
N SER A 117 -17.90 -41.90 19.90
CA SER A 117 -18.44 -43.12 19.31
C SER A 117 -19.95 -43.08 19.51
N LEU A 118 -20.71 -43.03 18.40
CA LEU A 118 -22.15 -43.27 18.42
C LEU A 118 -22.38 -44.73 18.87
N SER A 119 -22.44 -44.95 20.19
CA SER A 119 -22.94 -46.21 20.73
C SER A 119 -24.46 -46.24 20.52
N VAL A 120 -24.96 -47.42 20.16
CA VAL A 120 -26.39 -47.68 19.90
C VAL A 120 -27.26 -47.30 21.11
N GLU A 121 -26.68 -47.30 22.31
CA GLU A 121 -27.31 -46.83 23.56
C GLU A 121 -27.81 -45.37 23.49
N SER A 122 -27.01 -44.44 22.94
CA SER A 122 -27.38 -43.01 22.90
C SER A 122 -28.56 -42.72 21.95
N ALA A 123 -28.74 -43.55 20.92
CA ALA A 123 -29.89 -43.46 20.02
C ALA A 123 -31.17 -44.09 20.62
N LEU A 124 -31.05 -44.97 21.61
CA LEU A 124 -32.19 -45.61 22.29
C LEU A 124 -32.73 -44.80 23.48
N GLU A 125 -31.91 -43.93 24.09
CA GLU A 125 -32.37 -42.96 25.11
C GLU A 125 -33.29 -41.86 24.53
N CYS A 126 -33.33 -41.70 23.20
CA CYS A 126 -34.27 -40.78 22.54
C CYS A 126 -35.72 -41.30 22.46
N PHE A 127 -35.99 -42.52 22.94
CA PHE A 127 -37.33 -43.13 22.97
C PHE A 127 -38.01 -43.07 24.36
N ASP A 128 -37.43 -42.39 25.34
CA ASP A 128 -38.07 -42.22 26.67
C ASP A 128 -39.18 -41.14 26.68
N PHE A 129 -39.58 -40.65 25.50
CA PHE A 129 -40.68 -39.70 25.31
C PHE A 129 -42.08 -40.35 25.39
N LEU A 130 -42.17 -41.68 25.52
CA LEU A 130 -43.45 -42.41 25.51
C LEU A 130 -43.82 -43.14 26.81
N ASN A 131 -43.04 -43.00 27.88
CA ASN A 131 -43.40 -43.54 29.20
C ASN A 131 -43.99 -42.50 30.16
N ALA A 132 -44.47 -41.36 29.65
CA ALA A 132 -45.37 -40.51 30.41
C ALA A 132 -46.77 -41.16 30.46
N GLU A 133 -46.91 -42.24 31.22
CA GLU A 133 -48.20 -42.74 31.66
C GLU A 133 -48.82 -41.67 32.58
N CYS A 134 -49.87 -41.04 32.08
CA CYS A 134 -50.79 -40.24 32.88
C CYS A 134 -51.51 -41.19 33.86
N ASP A 135 -51.14 -41.12 35.14
CA ASP A 135 -52.06 -41.49 36.23
C ASP A 135 -52.47 -40.20 36.96
N ASP A 136 -53.68 -39.75 36.65
CA ASP A 136 -54.45 -38.82 37.47
C ASP A 136 -54.94 -39.59 38.71
N ASP A 137 -54.40 -39.29 39.89
CA ASP A 137 -55.10 -39.52 41.15
C ASP A 137 -54.80 -38.41 42.17
N PHE A 138 -55.88 -37.91 42.73
CA PHE A 138 -55.98 -36.68 43.53
C PHE A 138 -55.40 -36.82 44.95
N ALA A 139 -54.96 -35.66 45.45
CA ALA A 139 -54.87 -35.22 46.86
C ALA A 139 -53.61 -35.64 47.67
N ASP A 140 -52.66 -34.70 47.81
CA ASP A 140 -52.20 -34.23 49.13
C ASP A 140 -51.37 -32.94 49.01
N ASP A 141 -51.51 -32.05 49.99
CA ASP A 141 -50.94 -30.70 50.06
C ASP A 141 -49.44 -30.73 50.45
N ASN A 142 -48.50 -30.52 49.51
CA ASN A 142 -47.20 -29.91 49.84
C ASN A 142 -46.44 -29.35 48.61
N PRO A 143 -46.38 -28.02 48.40
CA PRO A 143 -45.65 -27.42 47.28
C PRO A 143 -44.12 -27.31 47.45
N GLU A 144 -43.53 -27.72 48.59
CA GLU A 144 -42.08 -27.55 48.83
C GLU A 144 -41.20 -28.75 48.46
N GLU A 145 -41.75 -29.94 48.16
CA GLU A 145 -40.93 -31.14 47.91
C GLU A 145 -40.58 -31.38 46.43
N CYS A 146 -41.25 -30.69 45.49
CA CYS A 146 -40.97 -30.78 44.04
C CYS A 146 -39.75 -29.97 43.59
N LEU A 147 -39.24 -29.05 44.40
CA LEU A 147 -38.06 -28.23 44.06
C LEU A 147 -36.73 -28.90 44.43
N ALA A 148 -36.74 -29.89 45.33
CA ALA A 148 -35.52 -30.56 45.80
C ALA A 148 -35.07 -31.75 44.92
N LYS A 149 -35.98 -32.38 44.15
CA LYS A 149 -35.63 -33.48 43.25
C LYS A 149 -35.14 -33.01 41.87
N ASN A 150 -35.70 -31.93 41.34
CA ASN A 150 -35.23 -31.34 40.07
C ASN A 150 -33.86 -30.65 40.16
N GLN A 151 -33.39 -30.31 41.37
CA GLN A 151 -32.04 -29.75 41.55
C GLN A 151 -30.95 -30.83 41.63
N LYS A 152 -31.26 -32.07 42.04
CA LYS A 152 -30.24 -33.13 42.14
C LYS A 152 -29.96 -33.86 40.83
N GLU A 153 -30.92 -33.95 39.91
CA GLU A 153 -30.65 -34.49 38.56
C GLU A 153 -30.06 -33.44 37.60
N SER A 154 -30.34 -32.15 37.82
CA SER A 154 -29.69 -31.07 37.05
C SER A 154 -28.23 -30.83 37.48
N LEU A 155 -27.86 -31.17 38.72
CA LEU A 155 -26.48 -31.02 39.23
C LEU A 155 -25.53 -32.18 38.84
N VAL A 156 -26.04 -33.34 38.42
CA VAL A 156 -25.18 -34.47 38.02
C VAL A 156 -24.85 -34.42 36.51
N VAL A 157 -25.66 -33.71 35.69
CA VAL A 157 -25.35 -33.45 34.27
C VAL A 157 -24.42 -32.24 34.08
N LEU A 158 -24.29 -31.35 35.07
CA LEU A 158 -23.42 -30.17 35.02
C LEU A 158 -22.01 -30.38 35.62
N ASN A 159 -21.72 -31.57 36.16
CA ASN A 159 -20.38 -31.89 36.68
C ASN A 159 -19.44 -32.52 35.62
N GLY A 160 -19.78 -32.39 34.34
CA GLY A 160 -18.98 -32.84 33.21
C GLY A 160 -18.07 -31.74 32.67
N LYS A 161 -16.78 -31.84 33.01
CA LYS A 161 -15.62 -31.10 32.45
C LYS A 161 -15.66 -29.57 32.60
N ASP A 162 -14.65 -29.05 33.28
CA ASP A 162 -14.12 -27.71 33.04
C ASP A 162 -13.98 -27.49 31.53
N PHE A 163 -14.92 -26.78 30.92
CA PHE A 163 -14.73 -26.16 29.61
C PHE A 163 -13.84 -24.94 29.82
N SER A 164 -12.58 -25.19 30.19
CA SER A 164 -11.53 -24.25 29.84
C SER A 164 -11.53 -24.19 28.32
N GLU A 165 -11.91 -23.02 27.78
CA GLU A 165 -11.86 -22.76 26.35
C GLU A 165 -10.49 -23.23 25.83
N PRO A 166 -10.43 -24.18 24.87
CA PRO A 166 -9.17 -24.76 24.46
C PRO A 166 -8.25 -23.64 23.98
N PRO A 167 -6.95 -23.67 24.34
CA PRO A 167 -6.02 -22.61 23.99
C PRO A 167 -6.12 -22.34 22.50
N PRO A 168 -6.12 -21.07 22.10
CA PRO A 168 -6.48 -20.74 20.74
C PRO A 168 -5.39 -21.27 19.79
N VAL A 169 -5.84 -21.96 18.75
CA VAL A 169 -4.95 -22.66 17.81
C VAL A 169 -4.20 -21.64 16.98
N LEU A 170 -2.88 -21.65 17.11
CA LEU A 170 -1.97 -20.86 16.30
C LEU A 170 -1.91 -21.44 14.88
N VAL A 171 -1.91 -20.57 13.88
CA VAL A 171 -1.86 -20.93 12.46
C VAL A 171 -0.47 -21.45 12.10
N THR A 172 0.59 -20.82 12.64
CA THR A 172 1.99 -21.14 12.35
C THR A 172 2.73 -21.86 13.48
N SER A 173 2.00 -22.40 14.47
CA SER A 173 2.54 -22.91 15.75
C SER A 173 3.35 -21.91 16.59
N SER A 174 3.55 -20.66 16.13
CA SER A 174 4.26 -19.60 16.83
C SER A 174 3.38 -18.35 16.99
N ALA A 175 3.18 -17.90 18.24
CA ALA A 175 2.39 -16.71 18.52
C ALA A 175 3.05 -15.43 17.99
N GLN A 176 4.39 -15.38 17.98
CA GLN A 176 5.16 -14.26 17.44
C GLN A 176 5.03 -14.17 15.91
N LEU A 177 5.06 -15.31 15.22
CA LEU A 177 4.89 -15.35 13.77
C LEU A 177 3.43 -15.10 13.35
N ASP A 178 2.45 -15.61 14.10
CA ASP A 178 1.04 -15.25 13.89
C ASP A 178 0.79 -13.75 14.11
N ALA A 179 1.45 -13.13 15.10
CA ALA A 179 1.37 -11.68 15.34
C ALA A 179 2.01 -10.88 14.20
N PHE A 180 3.16 -11.33 13.71
CA PHE A 180 3.83 -10.77 12.54
C PHE A 180 2.91 -10.78 11.31
N LEU A 181 2.33 -11.95 11.00
CA LEU A 181 1.40 -12.09 9.88
C LEU A 181 0.19 -11.20 10.05
N LEU A 182 -0.37 -11.16 11.27
CA LEU A 182 -1.53 -10.32 11.56
C LEU A 182 -1.24 -8.84 11.24
N ILE A 183 -0.12 -8.28 11.71
CA ILE A 183 0.24 -6.87 11.48
C ILE A 183 0.31 -6.55 9.98
N HIS A 184 1.01 -7.38 9.20
CA HIS A 184 1.19 -7.18 7.76
C HIS A 184 -0.12 -7.35 6.97
N LEU A 185 -0.99 -8.29 7.38
CA LEU A 185 -2.30 -8.47 6.74
C LEU A 185 -3.29 -7.34 7.11
N GLN A 186 -3.22 -6.82 8.35
CA GLN A 186 -4.00 -5.66 8.78
C GLN A 186 -3.57 -4.41 8.00
N HIS A 187 -2.28 -4.20 7.83
CA HIS A 187 -1.74 -3.14 6.99
C HIS A 187 -2.20 -3.29 5.53
N SER A 188 -2.14 -4.50 4.97
CA SER A 188 -2.67 -4.80 3.63
C SER A 188 -4.17 -4.47 3.50
N LEU A 189 -4.98 -4.80 4.51
CA LEU A 189 -6.40 -4.42 4.52
C LEU A 189 -6.60 -2.91 4.51
N HIS A 190 -5.77 -2.15 5.23
CA HIS A 190 -5.82 -0.69 5.22
C HIS A 190 -5.48 -0.14 3.82
N LEU A 191 -4.38 -0.60 3.23
CA LEU A 191 -3.93 -0.14 1.92
C LEU A 191 -4.92 -0.45 0.78
N ILE A 192 -5.64 -1.58 0.85
CA ILE A 192 -6.67 -1.92 -0.13
C ILE A 192 -7.82 -0.90 -0.16
N GLN A 193 -8.09 -0.21 0.95
CA GLN A 193 -9.13 0.83 1.00
C GLN A 193 -8.80 2.03 0.11
N ASP A 194 -7.53 2.20 -0.28
CA ASP A 194 -7.09 3.28 -1.17
C ASP A 194 -7.23 2.90 -2.66
N LEU A 195 -7.61 1.67 -2.97
CA LEU A 195 -7.76 1.20 -4.34
C LEU A 195 -9.15 1.50 -4.92
N GLY A 196 -9.23 1.62 -6.24
CA GLY A 196 -10.49 1.84 -6.94
C GLY A 196 -10.92 3.31 -6.92
N SER A 197 -9.94 4.21 -6.72
CA SER A 197 -10.16 5.66 -6.75
C SER A 197 -10.67 6.11 -8.13
N PHE A 198 -11.81 6.80 -8.13
CA PHE A 198 -12.39 7.36 -9.34
C PHE A 198 -11.95 8.80 -9.55
N GLY A 199 -11.59 9.11 -10.79
CA GLY A 199 -11.17 10.46 -11.19
C GLY A 199 -9.65 10.60 -11.29
N PRO A 200 -9.18 11.85 -11.38
CA PRO A 200 -7.78 12.16 -11.71
C PRO A 200 -6.83 12.09 -10.51
N LEU A 201 -7.33 11.95 -9.28
CA LEU A 201 -6.55 11.76 -8.06
C LEU A 201 -6.31 10.27 -7.83
N ARG A 202 -5.06 9.83 -8.00
CA ARG A 202 -4.65 8.41 -7.92
C ARG A 202 -3.29 8.24 -7.25
N LYS A 203 -2.74 9.28 -6.63
CA LYS A 203 -1.40 9.22 -6.04
C LYS A 203 -1.42 8.28 -4.84
N LYS A 204 -2.46 8.34 -4.00
CA LYS A 204 -2.62 7.43 -2.86
C LYS A 204 -2.79 5.98 -3.31
N GLU A 205 -3.69 5.71 -4.26
CA GLU A 205 -3.87 4.37 -4.87
C GLU A 205 -2.54 3.80 -5.35
N THR A 206 -1.74 4.63 -6.01
CA THR A 206 -0.45 4.24 -6.57
C THR A 206 0.59 3.90 -5.49
N GLU A 207 0.67 4.70 -4.42
CA GLU A 207 1.56 4.41 -3.29
C GLU A 207 1.12 3.16 -2.54
N SER A 208 -0.19 2.98 -2.34
CA SER A 208 -0.74 1.81 -1.67
C SER A 208 -0.54 0.53 -2.49
N LEU A 209 -0.61 0.58 -3.82
CA LEU A 209 -0.27 -0.56 -4.69
C LEU A 209 1.20 -1.00 -4.56
N ILE A 210 2.14 -0.05 -4.47
CA ILE A 210 3.55 -0.37 -4.28
C ILE A 210 3.75 -1.09 -2.94
N LYS A 211 3.17 -0.54 -1.87
CA LYS A 211 3.24 -1.14 -0.53
C LYS A 211 2.59 -2.52 -0.48
N LEU A 212 1.43 -2.71 -1.12
CA LEU A 212 0.75 -4.00 -1.21
C LEU A 212 1.56 -5.05 -1.98
N GLU A 213 2.25 -4.65 -3.05
CA GLU A 213 3.16 -5.52 -3.79
C GLU A 213 4.31 -6.00 -2.89
N ASP A 214 4.86 -5.10 -2.06
CA ASP A 214 5.93 -5.44 -1.13
C ASP A 214 5.45 -6.32 0.03
N GLU A 215 4.24 -6.09 0.56
CA GLU A 215 3.58 -6.98 1.53
C GLU A 215 3.38 -8.39 0.94
N GLY A 216 2.93 -8.49 -0.30
CA GLY A 216 2.79 -9.77 -1.00
C GLY A 216 4.11 -10.53 -1.11
N LYS A 217 5.20 -9.86 -1.50
CA LYS A 217 6.55 -10.46 -1.57
C LYS A 217 7.06 -10.90 -0.20
N LEU A 218 6.81 -10.10 0.84
CA LEU A 218 7.22 -10.44 2.21
C LEU A 218 6.50 -11.71 2.68
N LEU A 219 5.19 -11.79 2.47
CA LEU A 219 4.40 -12.98 2.81
C LEU A 219 4.83 -14.21 2.01
N GLU A 220 5.13 -14.05 0.72
CA GLU A 220 5.66 -15.12 -0.13
C GLU A 220 6.97 -15.71 0.43
N ILE A 221 7.91 -14.86 0.89
CA ILE A 221 9.15 -15.28 1.54
C ILE A 221 8.86 -16.09 2.81
N ILE A 222 7.94 -15.64 3.65
CA ILE A 222 7.57 -16.36 4.88
C ILE A 222 6.94 -17.71 4.55
N LEU A 223 5.96 -17.73 3.65
CA LEU A 223 5.21 -18.92 3.28
C LEU A 223 6.05 -19.95 2.53
N SER A 224 7.14 -19.55 1.86
CA SER A 224 8.11 -20.51 1.33
C SER A 224 8.70 -21.44 2.40
N HIS A 225 8.62 -21.07 3.68
CA HIS A 225 9.05 -21.86 4.83
C HIS A 225 7.89 -22.56 5.57
N ARG A 226 6.69 -22.66 4.98
CA ARG A 226 5.46 -23.19 5.63
C ARG A 226 5.60 -24.56 6.29
N HIS A 227 6.52 -25.39 5.82
CA HIS A 227 6.74 -26.73 6.34
C HIS A 227 7.71 -26.77 7.53
N ASN A 228 8.38 -25.64 7.83
CA ASN A 228 9.47 -25.54 8.80
C ASN A 228 9.35 -24.30 9.72
N PHE A 229 8.14 -23.81 9.99
CA PHE A 229 7.93 -22.60 10.81
C PHE A 229 8.55 -22.69 12.20
N ASP A 230 8.59 -23.88 12.82
CA ASP A 230 9.19 -24.07 14.14
C ASP A 230 10.68 -23.68 14.19
N THR A 231 11.37 -23.85 13.06
CA THR A 231 12.79 -23.50 12.89
C THR A 231 13.00 -22.12 12.27
N LEU A 232 11.94 -21.50 11.73
CA LEU A 232 12.02 -20.19 11.12
C LEU A 232 12.31 -19.14 12.20
N ARG A 233 13.19 -18.22 11.86
CA ARG A 233 13.62 -17.11 12.70
C ARG A 233 13.75 -15.84 11.85
N PRO A 234 13.59 -14.64 12.43
CA PRO A 234 13.72 -13.37 11.70
C PRO A 234 14.99 -13.25 10.85
N GLN A 235 16.11 -13.78 11.34
CA GLN A 235 17.40 -13.69 10.65
C GLN A 235 17.39 -14.40 9.28
N HIS A 236 16.53 -15.40 9.09
CA HIS A 236 16.43 -16.13 7.82
C HIS A 236 15.83 -15.28 6.68
N ILE A 237 14.99 -14.29 7.01
CA ILE A 237 14.41 -13.38 6.02
C ILE A 237 15.25 -12.11 5.81
N MET A 238 16.27 -11.90 6.65
CA MET A 238 17.18 -10.75 6.57
C MET A 238 18.49 -11.17 5.89
N PRO A 239 18.65 -11.01 4.56
CA PRO A 239 19.87 -11.42 3.87
C PRO A 239 21.09 -10.55 4.20
N ILE A 240 20.88 -9.42 4.88
CA ILE A 240 21.90 -8.41 5.13
C ILE A 240 22.43 -8.56 6.57
N PRO A 241 23.72 -8.88 6.77
CA PRO A 241 24.27 -9.15 8.11
C PRO A 241 24.15 -7.98 9.10
N HIS A 242 24.33 -6.73 8.64
CA HIS A 242 24.20 -5.59 9.54
C HIS A 242 22.77 -5.41 10.05
N LEU A 243 21.77 -5.80 9.25
CA LEU A 243 20.37 -5.72 9.65
C LEU A 243 20.06 -6.76 10.74
N GLN A 244 20.64 -7.96 10.65
CA GLN A 244 20.53 -8.97 11.69
C GLN A 244 21.08 -8.45 13.02
N VAL A 245 22.26 -7.81 13.01
CA VAL A 245 22.86 -7.21 14.22
C VAL A 245 21.97 -6.11 14.81
N LEU A 246 21.38 -5.26 13.95
CA LEU A 246 20.46 -4.22 14.42
C LEU A 246 19.18 -4.82 15.00
N TRP A 247 18.63 -5.86 14.38
CA TRP A 247 17.48 -6.58 14.92
C TRP A 247 17.79 -7.24 16.27
N ASP A 248 18.91 -7.94 16.37
CA ASP A 248 19.37 -8.57 17.60
C ASP A 248 19.61 -7.55 18.73
N SER A 249 19.91 -6.28 18.40
CA SER A 249 20.04 -5.21 19.40
C SER A 249 18.72 -4.70 19.98
N VAL A 250 17.59 -4.95 19.30
CA VAL A 250 16.25 -4.51 19.72
C VAL A 250 15.37 -5.67 20.20
N THR A 251 15.81 -6.92 20.04
CA THR A 251 15.07 -8.12 20.44
C THR A 251 15.84 -8.99 21.44
N SER A 252 15.17 -10.01 22.00
CA SER A 252 15.83 -11.06 22.79
C SER A 252 16.26 -12.28 21.94
N GLY A 253 16.21 -12.17 20.60
CA GLY A 253 16.79 -13.12 19.64
C GLY A 253 15.77 -13.84 18.74
N GLU A 254 14.63 -14.27 19.27
CA GLU A 254 13.64 -15.07 18.52
C GLU A 254 12.34 -14.31 18.19
N ASP A 255 12.22 -13.08 18.69
CA ASP A 255 11.01 -12.28 18.52
C ASP A 255 10.87 -11.78 17.08
N TRP A 256 9.68 -11.89 16.52
CA TRP A 256 9.34 -11.36 15.19
C TRP A 256 8.79 -9.94 15.26
N CYS A 257 8.25 -9.57 16.43
CA CYS A 257 7.61 -8.32 16.72
C CYS A 257 8.19 -7.72 18.01
N VAL A 258 8.50 -6.43 18.00
CA VAL A 258 8.95 -5.67 19.16
C VAL A 258 8.18 -4.36 19.28
N SER A 259 8.17 -3.75 20.47
CA SER A 259 7.55 -2.44 20.65
C SER A 259 8.43 -1.32 20.09
N GLY A 260 7.82 -0.20 19.70
CA GLY A 260 8.52 1.00 19.26
C GLY A 260 9.52 1.48 20.31
N LYS A 261 9.13 1.38 21.60
CA LYS A 261 10.02 1.64 22.73
C LYS A 261 11.27 0.76 22.74
N ALA A 262 11.13 -0.53 22.43
CA ALA A 262 12.27 -1.44 22.36
C ALA A 262 13.22 -1.06 21.22
N VAL A 263 12.69 -0.64 20.06
CA VAL A 263 13.49 -0.11 18.95
C VAL A 263 14.24 1.15 19.34
N VAL A 264 13.56 2.13 19.95
CA VAL A 264 14.19 3.37 20.43
C VAL A 264 15.30 3.04 21.42
N ASN A 265 15.04 2.21 22.42
CA ASN A 265 16.04 1.88 23.45
C ASN A 265 17.24 1.10 22.89
N GLY A 266 17.00 0.10 22.03
CA GLY A 266 18.06 -0.76 21.50
C GLY A 266 18.98 -0.04 20.51
N LEU A 267 18.42 0.87 19.69
CA LEU A 267 19.20 1.61 18.69
C LEU A 267 19.79 2.93 19.20
N LEU A 268 19.34 3.43 20.37
CA LEU A 268 19.80 4.71 20.93
C LEU A 268 21.33 4.85 21.01
N PRO A 269 22.11 3.86 21.47
CA PRO A 269 23.57 3.99 21.53
C PRO A 269 24.20 4.18 20.14
N VAL A 270 23.69 3.45 19.14
CA VAL A 270 24.18 3.52 17.76
C VAL A 270 23.81 4.87 17.15
N VAL A 271 22.56 5.30 17.25
CA VAL A 271 22.10 6.58 16.69
C VAL A 271 22.77 7.77 17.37
N SER A 272 22.95 7.74 18.68
CA SER A 272 23.65 8.80 19.42
C SER A 272 25.10 8.96 18.96
N SER A 273 25.77 7.87 18.58
CA SER A 273 27.14 7.93 18.05
C SER A 273 27.26 8.55 16.65
N LEU A 274 26.14 8.65 15.92
CA LEU A 274 26.07 9.19 14.56
C LEU A 274 25.67 10.68 14.53
N LEU A 275 25.36 11.26 15.69
CA LEU A 275 24.88 12.64 15.84
C LEU A 275 25.85 13.44 16.73
N GLU A 276 25.62 14.75 16.80
CA GLU A 276 26.45 15.63 17.63
C GLU A 276 26.29 15.29 19.13
N PRO A 277 27.40 15.26 19.89
CA PRO A 277 27.42 14.68 21.24
C PRO A 277 26.66 15.49 22.31
N ASP A 278 26.36 16.76 22.04
CA ASP A 278 25.75 17.68 23.00
C ASP A 278 24.20 17.65 22.99
N ASP A 279 23.59 16.89 22.07
CA ASP A 279 22.14 16.79 21.92
C ASP A 279 21.61 15.40 22.27
N HIS A 280 21.00 15.29 23.45
CA HIS A 280 20.40 14.05 23.94
C HIS A 280 18.96 13.83 23.47
N GLU A 281 18.29 14.84 22.91
CA GLU A 281 16.88 14.75 22.52
C GLU A 281 16.74 14.37 21.04
N THR A 282 17.60 14.89 20.17
CA THR A 282 17.55 14.61 18.73
C THR A 282 17.70 13.13 18.37
N PRO A 283 18.62 12.34 18.98
CA PRO A 283 18.70 10.90 18.71
C PRO A 283 17.38 10.17 18.98
N ILE A 284 16.67 10.55 20.05
CA ILE A 284 15.36 9.98 20.40
C ILE A 284 14.33 10.36 19.34
N LYS A 285 14.21 11.64 18.98
CA LYS A 285 13.28 12.11 17.94
C LYS A 285 13.53 11.46 16.58
N VAL A 286 14.79 11.22 16.22
CA VAL A 286 15.16 10.51 14.98
C VAL A 286 14.66 9.06 15.02
N LEU A 287 14.80 8.39 16.16
CA LEU A 287 14.32 7.01 16.33
C LEU A 287 12.80 6.92 16.37
N GLU A 288 12.12 7.85 17.03
CA GLU A 288 10.66 7.96 17.02
C GLU A 288 10.14 8.17 15.59
N GLU A 289 10.78 9.05 14.82
CA GLU A 289 10.45 9.30 13.41
C GLU A 289 10.74 8.07 12.53
N LEU A 290 11.83 7.33 12.80
CA LEU A 290 12.13 6.09 12.10
C LEU A 290 11.07 5.02 12.35
N VAL A 291 10.66 4.81 13.61
CA VAL A 291 9.58 3.88 13.98
C VAL A 291 8.28 4.31 13.31
N ARG A 292 7.96 5.60 13.35
CA ARG A 292 6.76 6.15 12.71
C ARG A 292 6.73 5.89 11.20
N GLN A 293 7.87 6.06 10.51
CA GLN A 293 8.00 5.75 9.08
C GLN A 293 7.89 4.25 8.79
N MET A 294 8.46 3.41 9.65
CA MET A 294 8.39 1.94 9.54
C MET A 294 6.98 1.39 9.65
N THR A 295 6.18 1.94 10.56
CA THR A 295 4.82 1.46 10.85
C THR A 295 3.73 2.26 10.12
N ASP A 296 4.12 3.10 9.15
CA ASP A 296 3.24 4.00 8.39
C ASP A 296 2.23 4.77 9.27
N SER A 297 2.68 5.18 10.47
CA SER A 297 1.80 5.77 11.48
C SER A 297 1.85 7.30 11.44
N GLU A 298 0.76 7.97 11.80
CA GLU A 298 0.76 9.45 11.84
C GLU A 298 1.52 10.00 13.05
N ILE A 299 1.50 9.28 14.17
CA ILE A 299 2.08 9.71 15.46
C ILE A 299 2.85 8.53 16.06
N TYR A 300 4.00 8.82 16.66
CA TYR A 300 4.75 7.84 17.42
C TYR A 300 4.03 7.47 18.73
N SER A 301 4.05 6.18 19.06
CA SER A 301 3.66 5.67 20.38
C SER A 301 4.60 4.53 20.79
N ASP A 302 4.93 4.46 22.08
CA ASP A 302 5.76 3.39 22.65
C ASP A 302 5.22 1.98 22.37
N CYS A 303 3.90 1.86 22.15
CA CYS A 303 3.22 0.59 21.88
C CYS A 303 3.10 0.23 20.40
N LEU A 304 3.58 1.06 19.47
CA LEU A 304 3.64 0.70 18.05
C LEU A 304 4.42 -0.61 17.90
N THR A 305 3.92 -1.53 17.09
CA THR A 305 4.61 -2.82 16.90
C THR A 305 5.45 -2.78 15.64
N VAL A 306 6.75 -2.97 15.79
CA VAL A 306 7.73 -3.04 14.70
C VAL A 306 8.09 -4.49 14.45
N THR A 307 8.12 -4.90 13.19
CA THR A 307 8.36 -6.28 12.78
C THR A 307 9.73 -6.41 12.13
N ALA A 308 10.22 -7.64 12.04
CA ALA A 308 11.39 -7.97 11.24
C ALA A 308 11.25 -7.53 9.76
N GLY A 309 10.01 -7.53 9.24
CA GLY A 309 9.67 -7.08 7.90
C GLY A 309 9.83 -5.57 7.73
N HIS A 310 9.38 -4.78 8.72
CA HIS A 310 9.61 -3.34 8.73
C HIS A 310 11.11 -2.99 8.71
N PHE A 311 11.93 -3.71 9.47
CA PHE A 311 13.38 -3.55 9.44
C PHE A 311 13.96 -3.86 8.05
N LEU A 312 13.53 -4.98 7.45
CA LEU A 312 13.95 -5.36 6.10
C LEU A 312 13.58 -4.32 5.05
N ALA A 313 12.39 -3.71 5.14
CA ALA A 313 11.94 -2.72 4.19
C ALA A 313 12.64 -1.35 4.36
N HIS A 314 12.82 -0.87 5.59
CA HIS A 314 13.25 0.50 5.86
C HIS A 314 14.75 0.67 6.14
N LEU A 315 15.44 -0.38 6.56
CA LEU A 315 16.86 -0.32 6.94
C LEU A 315 17.78 -1.07 5.97
N VAL A 316 17.37 -1.23 4.72
CA VAL A 316 18.27 -1.65 3.63
C VAL A 316 19.45 -0.67 3.50
N LYS A 317 19.18 0.63 3.70
CA LYS A 317 20.20 1.67 3.77
C LYS A 317 20.84 1.70 5.17
N PRO A 318 22.18 1.74 5.27
CA PRO A 318 22.85 1.82 6.57
C PRO A 318 22.41 3.04 7.39
N LEU A 319 22.34 2.90 8.72
CA LEU A 319 21.98 4.00 9.62
C LEU A 319 22.89 5.22 9.47
N GLN A 320 24.15 5.03 9.05
CA GLN A 320 25.10 6.10 8.76
C GLN A 320 24.62 7.05 7.64
N GLU A 321 23.80 6.58 6.71
CA GLU A 321 23.16 7.40 5.68
C GLU A 321 21.78 7.90 6.14
N THR A 322 20.99 7.02 6.76
CA THR A 322 19.60 7.29 7.12
C THR A 322 19.45 8.29 8.27
N VAL A 323 20.25 8.15 9.34
CA VAL A 323 20.14 8.98 10.57
C VAL A 323 20.41 10.46 10.30
N PRO A 324 21.50 10.85 9.61
CA PRO A 324 21.73 12.27 9.31
C PRO A 324 20.63 12.87 8.42
N HIS A 325 20.08 12.08 7.50
CA HIS A 325 18.98 12.52 6.64
C HIS A 325 17.70 12.79 7.43
N ILE A 326 17.30 11.87 8.31
CA ILE A 326 16.12 12.06 9.18
C ILE A 326 16.35 13.25 10.12
N SER A 327 17.52 13.36 10.74
CA SER A 327 17.86 14.49 11.63
C SER A 327 17.77 15.84 10.89
N ALA A 328 18.36 15.94 9.70
CA ALA A 328 18.29 17.16 8.89
C ALA A 328 16.85 17.50 8.48
N SER A 329 16.04 16.48 8.15
CA SER A 329 14.62 16.63 7.84
C SER A 329 13.82 17.13 9.05
N LEU A 330 14.04 16.58 10.25
CA LEU A 330 13.37 17.01 11.48
C LEU A 330 13.73 18.45 11.85
N ASN A 331 15.01 18.81 11.73
CA ASN A 331 15.46 20.19 11.96
C ASN A 331 14.80 21.16 10.96
N CYS A 332 14.76 20.80 9.67
CA CYS A 332 14.07 21.59 8.66
C CYS A 332 12.58 21.75 8.97
N SER A 333 11.90 20.65 9.30
CA SER A 333 10.49 20.66 9.70
C SER A 333 10.23 21.52 10.93
N SER A 334 11.12 21.48 11.93
CA SER A 334 11.02 22.32 13.14
C SER A 334 11.14 23.81 12.80
N LEU A 335 12.11 24.19 11.96
CA LEU A 335 12.29 25.56 11.50
C LEU A 335 11.10 26.05 10.66
N LEU A 336 10.59 25.20 9.77
CA LEU A 336 9.41 25.52 8.96
C LEU A 336 8.14 25.58 9.81
N ALA A 337 8.02 24.81 10.90
CA ALA A 337 6.85 24.88 11.77
C ALA A 337 6.77 26.20 12.57
N GLN A 338 7.90 26.89 12.73
CA GLN A 338 7.94 28.19 13.39
C GLN A 338 7.23 29.25 12.53
N ARG A 339 6.38 30.07 13.15
CA ARG A 339 5.61 31.12 12.47
C ARG A 339 6.37 32.44 12.46
N ASP A 340 7.63 32.40 12.04
CA ASP A 340 8.47 33.59 11.89
C ASP A 340 9.28 33.55 10.57
N PRO A 341 9.46 34.71 9.89
CA PRO A 341 10.10 34.74 8.57
C PRO A 341 11.53 34.19 8.56
N ASN A 342 12.32 34.45 9.61
CA ASN A 342 13.74 34.11 9.64
C ASN A 342 13.94 32.59 9.74
N SER A 343 13.15 31.93 10.59
CA SER A 343 13.19 30.47 10.73
C SER A 343 12.66 29.79 9.47
N ILE A 344 11.59 30.31 8.87
CA ILE A 344 11.07 29.79 7.59
C ILE A 344 12.14 29.92 6.49
N GLU A 345 12.77 31.08 6.34
CA GLU A 345 13.84 31.30 5.35
C GLU A 345 15.00 30.33 5.59
N LYS A 346 15.45 30.18 6.84
CA LYS A 346 16.51 29.24 7.21
C LYS A 346 16.10 27.80 6.88
N GLY A 347 14.89 27.38 7.23
CA GLY A 347 14.35 26.06 6.93
C GLY A 347 14.34 25.77 5.43
N LEU A 348 13.79 26.69 4.63
CA LEU A 348 13.76 26.59 3.16
C LEU A 348 15.17 26.59 2.55
N SER A 349 16.13 27.29 3.16
CA SER A 349 17.51 27.34 2.66
C SER A 349 18.25 26.00 2.79
N LEU A 350 17.94 25.25 3.86
CA LEU A 350 18.51 23.92 4.17
C LEU A 350 17.82 22.80 3.39
N LEU A 351 16.58 23.02 2.94
CA LEU A 351 15.78 22.02 2.27
C LEU A 351 16.28 21.77 0.84
N LYS A 352 16.71 20.53 0.58
CA LYS A 352 17.10 20.07 -0.77
C LYS A 352 15.97 19.38 -1.49
N ILE A 353 15.40 18.34 -0.87
CA ILE A 353 14.30 17.54 -1.41
C ILE A 353 13.18 17.56 -0.37
N PRO A 354 11.99 18.12 -0.70
CA PRO A 354 10.85 18.13 0.21
C PRO A 354 10.26 16.73 0.35
N ASN A 355 9.88 16.37 1.58
CA ASN A 355 9.01 15.22 1.86
C ASN A 355 7.56 15.71 2.03
N VAL A 356 6.64 14.81 2.39
CA VAL A 356 5.21 15.14 2.56
C VAL A 356 5.01 16.22 3.64
N LEU A 357 5.67 16.12 4.79
CA LEU A 357 5.55 17.10 5.89
C LEU A 357 6.11 18.48 5.50
N HIS A 358 7.29 18.52 4.86
CA HIS A 358 7.85 19.76 4.32
C HIS A 358 6.89 20.40 3.32
N THR A 359 6.34 19.61 2.40
CA THR A 359 5.38 20.08 1.39
C THR A 359 4.12 20.63 2.03
N LYS A 360 3.60 19.97 3.07
CA LYS A 360 2.47 20.44 3.87
C LYS A 360 2.75 21.82 4.46
N LEU A 361 3.87 21.98 5.18
CA LEU A 361 4.27 23.26 5.78
C LEU A 361 4.50 24.34 4.72
N ILE A 362 5.19 24.02 3.61
CA ILE A 362 5.41 24.93 2.48
C ILE A 362 4.07 25.41 1.91
N SER A 363 3.12 24.49 1.67
CA SER A 363 1.81 24.84 1.12
C SER A 363 1.01 25.75 2.05
N GLN A 364 1.08 25.53 3.37
CA GLN A 364 0.42 26.36 4.38
C GLN A 364 1.02 27.76 4.44
N HIS A 365 2.35 27.87 4.43
CA HIS A 365 3.05 29.16 4.36
C HIS A 365 2.77 29.91 3.08
N PHE A 366 2.62 29.19 1.97
CA PHE A 366 2.31 29.78 0.68
C PHE A 366 0.94 30.48 0.65
N LEU A 367 -0.04 29.92 1.37
CA LEU A 367 -1.38 30.50 1.57
C LEU A 367 -1.41 31.56 2.69
N GLY A 368 -0.35 31.66 3.49
CA GLY A 368 -0.23 32.55 4.63
C GLY A 368 0.06 34.02 4.28
N PRO A 369 0.59 34.81 5.25
CA PRO A 369 1.03 36.18 5.04
C PRO A 369 1.94 36.36 3.82
N LEU A 370 1.87 37.54 3.19
CA LEU A 370 2.63 37.87 1.97
C LEU A 370 4.14 37.64 2.12
N GLU A 371 4.68 37.92 3.31
CA GLU A 371 6.09 37.68 3.64
C GLU A 371 6.46 36.20 3.47
N TYR A 372 5.67 35.28 4.03
CA TYR A 372 5.92 33.84 3.93
C TYR A 372 5.75 33.33 2.50
N SER A 373 4.70 33.81 1.81
CA SER A 373 4.45 33.47 0.41
C SER A 373 5.62 33.90 -0.49
N SER A 374 6.23 35.05 -0.21
CA SER A 374 7.41 35.53 -0.95
C SER A 374 8.65 34.64 -0.73
N LEU A 375 8.88 34.18 0.51
CA LEU A 375 9.96 33.25 0.84
C LEU A 375 9.77 31.90 0.14
N VAL A 376 8.56 31.35 0.18
CA VAL A 376 8.21 30.11 -0.51
C VAL A 376 8.37 30.27 -2.03
N THR A 377 7.93 31.39 -2.60
CA THR A 377 8.11 31.68 -4.04
C THR A 377 9.59 31.75 -4.42
N SER A 378 10.43 32.35 -3.57
CA SER A 378 11.89 32.38 -3.76
C SER A 378 12.48 30.97 -3.73
N TYR A 379 12.06 30.14 -2.77
CA TYR A 379 12.46 28.74 -2.68
C TYR A 379 12.04 27.93 -3.92
N ILE A 380 10.79 28.02 -4.35
CA ILE A 380 10.28 27.35 -5.57
C ILE A 380 11.12 27.77 -6.78
N ASN A 381 11.46 29.06 -6.90
CA ASN A 381 12.32 29.55 -7.97
C ASN A 381 13.75 29.02 -7.91
N LYS A 382 14.27 28.72 -6.71
CA LYS A 382 15.58 28.10 -6.52
C LYS A 382 15.57 26.63 -6.95
N ILE A 383 14.51 25.88 -6.63
CA ILE A 383 14.42 24.45 -6.95
C ILE A 383 13.86 24.14 -8.34
N LYS A 384 13.33 25.12 -9.09
CA LYS A 384 12.69 24.86 -10.40
C LYS A 384 13.59 24.18 -11.45
N ASN A 385 14.91 24.29 -11.30
CA ASN A 385 15.89 23.66 -12.19
C ASN A 385 16.45 22.35 -11.60
N ILE A 386 15.99 21.94 -10.41
CA ILE A 386 16.38 20.71 -9.73
C ILE A 386 15.22 19.74 -9.91
N ASP A 387 15.27 18.94 -10.98
CA ASP A 387 14.17 18.06 -11.40
C ASP A 387 13.69 17.15 -10.27
N GLU A 388 14.60 16.60 -9.46
CA GLU A 388 14.28 15.73 -8.33
C GLU A 388 13.48 16.46 -7.25
N ALA A 389 13.92 17.64 -6.82
CA ALA A 389 13.27 18.42 -5.77
C ALA A 389 11.89 18.95 -6.21
N LEU A 390 11.80 19.43 -7.45
CA LEU A 390 10.55 19.92 -8.02
C LEU A 390 9.54 18.78 -8.23
N SER A 391 10.01 17.61 -8.67
CA SER A 391 9.16 16.41 -8.82
C SER A 391 8.70 15.89 -7.46
N ALA A 392 9.58 15.85 -6.45
CA ALA A 392 9.20 15.48 -5.09
C ALA A 392 8.14 16.45 -4.53
N LEU A 393 8.30 17.76 -4.72
CA LEU A 393 7.31 18.75 -4.29
C LEU A 393 5.96 18.54 -4.98
N PHE A 394 5.98 18.25 -6.29
CA PHE A 394 4.78 17.97 -7.07
C PHE A 394 4.07 16.68 -6.60
N ASP A 395 4.81 15.59 -6.46
CA ASP A 395 4.27 14.28 -6.05
C ASP A 395 3.67 14.32 -4.64
N ASN A 396 4.39 14.93 -3.69
CA ASN A 396 3.87 15.15 -2.33
C ASN A 396 2.64 16.06 -2.35
N CYS A 397 2.59 17.04 -3.25
CA CYS A 397 1.43 17.91 -3.40
C CYS A 397 0.21 17.13 -3.90
N LEU A 398 0.39 16.18 -4.82
CA LEU A 398 -0.69 15.29 -5.25
C LEU A 398 -1.20 14.42 -4.10
N LEU A 399 -0.30 13.88 -3.28
CA LEU A 399 -0.70 13.10 -2.10
C LEU A 399 -1.51 13.94 -1.10
N LEU A 400 -1.10 15.19 -0.84
CA LEU A 400 -1.83 16.10 0.05
C LEU A 400 -3.21 16.51 -0.47
N LEU A 401 -3.46 16.44 -1.78
CA LEU A 401 -4.80 16.63 -2.33
C LEU A 401 -5.76 15.48 -2.00
N GLU A 402 -5.24 14.34 -1.57
CA GLU A 402 -6.01 13.17 -1.13
C GLU A 402 -6.08 13.07 0.41
N SER A 403 -5.61 14.11 1.13
CA SER A 403 -5.72 14.21 2.60
C SER A 403 -7.17 14.30 3.05
N THR A 404 -7.47 13.78 4.25
CA THR A 404 -8.77 13.94 4.91
C THR A 404 -9.03 15.39 5.34
N SER A 405 -7.98 16.18 5.56
CA SER A 405 -8.04 17.58 6.01
C SER A 405 -8.35 18.55 4.86
N PRO A 406 -9.47 19.30 4.91
CA PRO A 406 -9.78 20.30 3.89
C PRO A 406 -8.73 21.40 3.78
N SER A 407 -8.12 21.78 4.90
CA SER A 407 -7.07 22.82 4.93
C SER A 407 -5.83 22.38 4.16
N GLU A 408 -5.44 21.10 4.28
CA GLU A 408 -4.31 20.55 3.53
C GLU A 408 -4.61 20.48 2.03
N ARG A 409 -5.80 19.98 1.65
CA ARG A 409 -6.22 19.95 0.24
C ARG A 409 -6.30 21.35 -0.38
N SER A 410 -6.78 22.33 0.38
CA SER A 410 -6.88 23.74 -0.04
C SER A 410 -5.50 24.38 -0.29
N ALA A 411 -4.58 24.18 0.65
CA ALA A 411 -3.20 24.66 0.55
C ALA A 411 -2.45 23.98 -0.61
N ALA A 412 -2.57 22.66 -0.73
CA ALA A 412 -1.99 21.89 -1.82
C ALA A 412 -2.55 22.31 -3.18
N SER A 413 -3.86 22.58 -3.30
CA SER A 413 -4.47 23.05 -4.55
C SER A 413 -3.83 24.36 -5.03
N THR A 414 -3.64 25.30 -4.10
CA THR A 414 -3.02 26.61 -4.35
C THR A 414 -1.56 26.48 -4.80
N LEU A 415 -0.81 25.62 -4.11
CA LEU A 415 0.58 25.34 -4.42
C LEU A 415 0.73 24.64 -5.78
N LEU A 416 -0.15 23.68 -6.11
CA LEU A 416 -0.15 22.96 -7.38
C LEU A 416 -0.29 23.92 -8.58
N GLY A 417 -1.16 24.93 -8.49
CA GLY A 417 -1.33 25.94 -9.52
C GLY A 417 -0.06 26.76 -9.81
N HIS A 418 0.84 26.88 -8.84
CA HIS A 418 2.10 27.62 -8.98
C HIS A 418 3.26 26.74 -9.43
N ILE A 419 3.32 25.50 -8.97
CA ILE A 419 4.38 24.55 -9.34
C ILE A 419 4.18 24.05 -10.76
N PHE A 420 2.94 23.77 -11.16
CA PHE A 420 2.65 23.11 -12.44
C PHE A 420 3.28 23.80 -13.67
N PRO A 421 3.20 25.15 -13.83
CA PRO A 421 3.83 25.84 -14.97
C PRO A 421 5.36 25.76 -15.00
N LEU A 422 6.00 25.52 -13.86
CA LEU A 422 7.46 25.46 -13.74
C LEU A 422 8.01 24.10 -14.12
N LEU A 423 7.16 23.09 -14.17
CA LEU A 423 7.59 21.76 -14.47
C LEU A 423 7.99 21.65 -15.95
N PRO A 424 9.06 20.90 -16.28
CA PRO A 424 9.52 20.77 -17.65
C PRO A 424 8.43 20.16 -18.54
N SER A 425 7.95 20.94 -19.51
CA SER A 425 7.12 20.46 -20.61
C SER A 425 8.00 19.67 -21.57
N LYS A 426 7.67 18.41 -21.84
CA LYS A 426 8.27 17.71 -22.98
C LYS A 426 7.88 18.46 -24.26
N LYS A 427 8.76 19.34 -24.75
CA LYS A 427 8.84 19.53 -26.20
C LYS A 427 9.08 18.14 -26.76
N GLU A 428 8.25 17.75 -27.71
CA GLU A 428 8.33 16.49 -28.43
C GLU A 428 9.80 16.12 -28.68
N GLU A 429 10.22 14.92 -28.27
CA GLU A 429 11.41 14.27 -28.82
C GLU A 429 11.12 13.93 -30.30
N LYS A 430 11.02 14.96 -31.13
CA LYS A 430 11.01 14.92 -32.59
C LYS A 430 11.83 16.10 -33.10
N SER A 431 13.16 15.95 -33.00
CA SER A 431 14.16 16.53 -33.92
C SER A 431 15.53 16.57 -33.25
N ASN A 432 16.19 15.41 -33.13
CA ASN A 432 17.66 15.39 -33.11
C ASN A 432 18.24 14.03 -33.51
N LYS A 433 17.64 13.42 -34.55
CA LYS A 433 18.28 12.32 -35.29
C LYS A 433 18.88 12.74 -36.64
N ASP A 434 18.72 13.99 -37.06
CA ASP A 434 19.15 14.41 -38.40
C ASP A 434 20.46 15.21 -38.44
N ASN A 435 21.09 15.55 -37.31
CA ASN A 435 22.36 16.30 -37.30
C ASN A 435 23.63 15.46 -37.07
N LYS A 436 23.57 14.14 -37.26
CA LYS A 436 24.76 13.26 -37.13
C LYS A 436 25.26 12.65 -38.44
N ASN A 437 24.72 13.08 -39.59
CA ASN A 437 25.08 12.56 -40.91
C ASN A 437 25.70 13.60 -41.87
N GLU A 438 26.31 14.68 -41.36
CA GLU A 438 26.98 15.68 -42.21
C GLU A 438 28.47 15.93 -41.89
N ILE A 439 29.13 15.02 -41.16
CA ILE A 439 30.59 15.09 -40.97
C ILE A 439 31.24 13.74 -41.28
N ILE A 440 30.96 13.17 -42.46
CA ILE A 440 31.80 12.10 -43.04
C ILE A 440 31.85 12.29 -44.56
N LYS A 441 32.35 13.43 -45.05
CA LYS A 441 32.98 13.55 -46.37
C LYS A 441 33.98 14.70 -46.30
N GLU A 442 35.23 14.41 -46.68
CA GLU A 442 36.45 15.25 -46.74
C GLU A 442 37.45 14.94 -45.61
N GLY A 443 38.67 14.47 -45.84
CA GLY A 443 39.37 14.15 -47.07
C GLY A 443 40.31 12.95 -46.93
N LYS A 444 40.66 12.42 -48.09
CA LYS A 444 41.62 11.35 -48.35
C LYS A 444 43.06 11.91 -48.41
N ASN A 445 44.02 11.01 -48.18
CA ASN A 445 45.45 11.01 -48.56
C ASN A 445 46.39 11.77 -47.60
N SER A 446 47.56 11.27 -47.18
CA SER A 446 48.45 10.20 -47.70
C SER A 446 49.64 9.91 -46.75
N ASN A 447 50.29 8.75 -46.96
CA ASN A 447 51.67 8.31 -46.58
C ASN A 447 51.88 7.80 -45.13
N ASP A 448 52.72 6.81 -44.81
CA ASP A 448 53.39 5.67 -45.49
C ASP A 448 54.04 4.83 -44.36
N ASP A 449 54.06 3.51 -44.55
CA ASP A 449 54.93 2.42 -44.03
C ASP A 449 55.83 2.60 -42.78
N ALA A 450 55.68 1.66 -41.82
CA ALA A 450 56.79 0.84 -41.29
C ALA A 450 56.28 -0.35 -40.46
N ILE A 451 56.61 -1.56 -40.92
CA ILE A 451 56.53 -2.87 -40.24
C ILE A 451 57.86 -3.12 -39.50
N LEU A 452 57.83 -3.77 -38.33
CA LEU A 452 58.83 -4.68 -37.71
C LEU A 452 58.29 -5.04 -36.30
N ASP A 453 57.64 -6.18 -36.06
CA ASP A 453 58.14 -7.57 -35.83
C ASP A 453 58.91 -7.79 -34.50
N VAL A 454 58.69 -8.98 -33.92
CA VAL A 454 59.56 -9.76 -33.01
C VAL A 454 59.16 -9.91 -31.51
N LYS A 455 58.57 -11.10 -31.24
CA LYS A 455 58.90 -12.13 -30.21
C LYS A 455 58.47 -11.97 -28.75
N GLU A 456 57.63 -12.88 -28.25
CA GLU A 456 57.89 -14.22 -27.66
C GLU A 456 57.95 -14.17 -26.11
N THR A 457 57.05 -14.95 -25.53
CA THR A 457 56.94 -15.44 -24.15
C THR A 457 58.17 -16.34 -23.79
N PRO A 458 58.37 -16.97 -22.60
CA PRO A 458 57.34 -17.47 -21.66
C PRO A 458 57.70 -17.78 -20.16
N LYS A 459 56.64 -18.21 -19.43
CA LYS A 459 56.53 -19.33 -18.44
C LYS A 459 57.41 -19.39 -17.18
N THR A 460 56.81 -19.80 -16.04
CA THR A 460 56.76 -21.21 -15.52
C THR A 460 56.04 -21.24 -14.16
N ASN A 461 54.94 -22.00 -13.99
CA ASN A 461 54.76 -23.42 -13.58
C ASN A 461 54.54 -23.55 -12.06
N ASP A 462 53.36 -23.96 -11.58
CA ASP A 462 52.78 -25.32 -11.45
C ASP A 462 53.31 -26.10 -10.24
N ASP A 463 52.41 -26.53 -9.34
CA ASP A 463 52.11 -27.97 -9.12
C ASP A 463 51.10 -28.22 -7.97
N LYS A 464 50.01 -28.92 -8.32
CA LYS A 464 49.44 -30.16 -7.71
C LYS A 464 49.11 -30.21 -6.20
N LYS A 465 48.13 -30.96 -5.68
CA LYS A 465 47.04 -31.87 -6.13
C LYS A 465 46.48 -32.46 -4.82
N GLU A 466 45.17 -32.50 -4.57
CA GLU A 466 44.53 -33.64 -3.86
C GLU A 466 43.01 -33.57 -3.86
N SER A 467 42.42 -34.75 -3.97
CA SER A 467 41.00 -35.05 -4.16
C SER A 467 40.48 -35.79 -2.93
N SER A 468 39.33 -35.39 -2.38
CA SER A 468 38.46 -36.30 -1.63
C SER A 468 36.99 -35.89 -1.73
N SER A 469 36.19 -36.94 -1.91
CA SER A 469 34.73 -37.01 -2.03
C SER A 469 33.97 -36.48 -0.82
N ILE A 470 32.81 -35.84 -1.02
CA ILE A 470 31.61 -35.96 -0.18
C ILE A 470 30.39 -35.35 -0.90
N GLY A 471 29.32 -36.15 -0.95
CA GLY A 471 27.90 -35.79 -0.84
C GLY A 471 27.37 -34.55 -1.58
N GLN A 472 26.56 -34.80 -2.60
CA GLN A 472 25.57 -33.86 -3.12
C GLN A 472 24.61 -33.44 -2.00
N ASN A 473 24.68 -32.18 -1.58
CA ASN A 473 23.57 -31.48 -0.95
C ASN A 473 23.13 -30.41 -1.94
N ASP A 474 21.87 -30.48 -2.35
CA ASP A 474 21.21 -29.53 -3.24
C ASP A 474 21.14 -28.15 -2.55
N ASN A 475 22.19 -27.36 -2.72
CA ASN A 475 22.16 -25.93 -2.49
C ASN A 475 21.27 -25.30 -3.58
N VAL A 476 19.97 -25.25 -3.31
CA VAL A 476 19.08 -24.29 -3.98
C VAL A 476 19.71 -22.92 -3.76
N SER A 477 20.15 -22.32 -4.85
CA SER A 477 20.90 -21.07 -4.85
C SER A 477 19.97 -19.92 -4.43
N ILE A 478 19.90 -19.62 -3.13
CA ILE A 478 19.25 -18.45 -2.53
C ILE A 478 20.13 -17.21 -2.77
N SER A 479 20.48 -16.94 -4.04
CA SER A 479 21.31 -15.80 -4.43
C SER A 479 20.64 -14.93 -5.49
N LYS A 480 19.31 -15.02 -5.63
CA LYS A 480 18.51 -14.19 -6.55
C LYS A 480 17.36 -13.42 -5.89
N SER A 481 17.19 -13.49 -4.58
CA SER A 481 16.10 -12.81 -3.85
C SER A 481 16.65 -11.77 -2.87
N ILE A 482 17.51 -10.88 -3.35
CA ILE A 482 17.55 -9.54 -2.78
C ILE A 482 16.38 -8.81 -3.45
N PRO A 483 15.43 -8.21 -2.71
CA PRO A 483 14.52 -7.26 -3.31
C PRO A 483 15.36 -6.09 -3.84
N ASN A 484 15.75 -6.14 -5.11
CA ASN A 484 15.93 -4.90 -5.82
C ASN A 484 14.55 -4.23 -5.77
N PRO A 485 14.45 -2.94 -5.43
CA PRO A 485 13.21 -2.21 -5.68
C PRO A 485 13.00 -2.19 -7.20
N ILE A 486 12.35 -3.22 -7.74
CA ILE A 486 11.87 -3.24 -9.13
C ILE A 486 10.54 -2.50 -9.14
N HIS A 487 10.54 -1.26 -8.66
CA HIS A 487 9.45 -0.37 -8.99
C HIS A 487 9.91 0.43 -10.20
N LYS A 488 9.23 0.25 -11.33
CA LYS A 488 9.02 1.40 -12.19
C LYS A 488 8.15 2.34 -11.36
N ILE A 489 8.79 3.21 -10.58
CA ILE A 489 8.11 4.32 -9.92
C ILE A 489 7.26 4.97 -11.02
N PRO A 490 5.93 5.03 -10.86
CA PRO A 490 5.06 5.62 -11.84
C PRO A 490 5.63 6.98 -12.21
N LYS A 491 5.90 7.14 -13.49
CA LYS A 491 6.51 8.36 -13.98
C LYS A 491 5.47 9.44 -13.83
N ARG A 492 5.90 10.67 -13.64
CA ARG A 492 5.04 11.86 -13.55
C ARG A 492 3.94 11.97 -14.63
N ASN A 493 4.11 11.33 -15.79
CA ASN A 493 3.12 11.28 -16.88
C ASN A 493 2.01 10.24 -16.70
N ASP A 494 2.11 9.38 -15.69
CA ASP A 494 1.12 8.36 -15.37
C ASP A 494 -0.05 8.97 -14.58
N PHE A 495 0.12 10.21 -14.07
CA PHE A 495 -0.91 10.98 -13.38
C PHE A 495 -1.66 11.93 -14.31
N ALA A 496 -2.91 12.21 -13.97
CA ALA A 496 -3.74 13.14 -14.71
C ALA A 496 -3.12 14.54 -14.75
N HIS A 497 -3.37 15.25 -15.84
CA HIS A 497 -2.90 16.62 -16.01
C HIS A 497 -3.42 17.52 -14.86
N PRO A 498 -2.60 18.38 -14.23
CA PRO A 498 -3.02 19.19 -13.08
C PRO A 498 -4.26 20.06 -13.30
N ILE A 499 -4.49 20.53 -14.54
CA ILE A 499 -5.75 21.19 -14.90
C ILE A 499 -6.96 20.27 -14.66
N ALA A 500 -6.89 19.00 -15.09
CA ALA A 500 -7.98 18.04 -14.87
C ALA A 500 -8.19 17.76 -13.37
N ILE A 501 -7.10 17.67 -12.60
CA ILE A 501 -7.15 17.51 -11.14
C ILE A 501 -7.86 18.70 -10.48
N LEU A 502 -7.43 19.93 -10.78
CA LEU A 502 -8.01 21.14 -10.21
C LEU A 502 -9.47 21.34 -10.66
N SER A 503 -9.81 21.01 -11.92
CA SER A 503 -11.20 21.03 -12.39
C SER A 503 -12.08 20.02 -11.66
N PHE A 504 -11.56 18.82 -11.42
CA PHE A 504 -12.26 17.80 -10.65
C PHE A 504 -12.51 18.25 -9.21
N LEU A 505 -11.49 18.77 -8.51
CA LEU A 505 -11.60 19.29 -7.15
C LEU A 505 -12.60 20.45 -7.05
N GLN A 506 -12.56 21.37 -8.02
CA GLN A 506 -13.46 22.53 -8.05
C GLN A 506 -14.94 22.13 -8.13
N GLN A 507 -15.26 21.00 -8.77
CA GLN A 507 -16.63 20.49 -8.91
C GLN A 507 -17.04 19.55 -7.77
N ASN A 508 -16.14 18.65 -7.38
CA ASN A 508 -16.50 17.44 -6.61
C ASN A 508 -16.02 17.46 -5.15
N ASP A 509 -15.07 18.32 -4.76
CA ASP A 509 -14.61 18.35 -3.36
C ASP A 509 -15.76 18.79 -2.44
N PRO A 510 -15.99 18.13 -1.29
CA PRO A 510 -17.06 18.50 -0.35
C PRO A 510 -16.84 19.88 0.29
N SER A 511 -15.60 20.34 0.44
CA SER A 511 -15.26 21.62 1.07
C SER A 511 -15.33 22.79 0.10
N GLN A 512 -16.09 23.83 0.46
CA GLN A 512 -16.15 25.07 -0.32
C GLN A 512 -14.79 25.78 -0.40
N GLU A 513 -13.98 25.67 0.67
CA GLU A 513 -12.64 26.25 0.71
C GLU A 513 -11.75 25.65 -0.39
N VAL A 514 -11.73 24.31 -0.48
CA VAL A 514 -10.96 23.59 -1.50
C VAL A 514 -11.45 23.93 -2.91
N ARG A 515 -12.77 23.97 -3.11
CA ARG A 515 -13.35 24.36 -4.41
C ARG A 515 -12.92 25.77 -4.84
N ASN A 516 -12.87 26.71 -3.91
CA ASN A 516 -12.41 28.07 -4.17
C ASN A 516 -10.92 28.12 -4.49
N SER A 517 -10.08 27.43 -3.71
CA SER A 517 -8.63 27.34 -3.93
C SER A 517 -8.30 26.71 -5.29
N ALA A 518 -8.99 25.62 -5.66
CA ALA A 518 -8.84 24.99 -6.96
C ALA A 518 -9.27 25.92 -8.12
N ARG A 519 -10.37 26.66 -7.96
CA ARG A 519 -10.82 27.66 -8.94
C ARG A 519 -9.80 28.78 -9.14
N LEU A 520 -9.27 29.35 -8.06
CA LEU A 520 -8.24 30.41 -8.14
C LEU A 520 -6.97 29.89 -8.78
N SER A 521 -6.58 28.66 -8.46
CA SER A 521 -5.42 28.00 -9.06
C SER A 521 -5.60 27.81 -10.57
N LEU A 522 -6.78 27.42 -11.03
CA LEU A 522 -7.09 27.35 -12.47
C LEU A 522 -6.97 28.72 -13.15
N LEU A 523 -7.45 29.80 -12.52
CA LEU A 523 -7.29 31.15 -13.08
C LEU A 523 -5.82 31.55 -13.22
N ASN A 524 -4.96 31.14 -12.28
CA ASN A 524 -3.52 31.39 -12.34
C ASN A 524 -2.81 30.64 -13.47
N LEU A 525 -3.40 29.55 -13.99
CA LEU A 525 -2.88 28.80 -15.13
C LEU A 525 -3.18 29.45 -16.49
N GLY A 526 -3.75 30.67 -16.51
CA GLY A 526 -3.98 31.45 -17.72
C GLY A 526 -5.08 30.88 -18.60
N SER A 527 -4.92 30.97 -19.93
CA SER A 527 -5.97 30.64 -20.90
C SER A 527 -6.46 29.18 -20.79
N GLN A 528 -5.56 28.22 -20.58
CA GLN A 528 -5.93 26.81 -20.46
C GLN A 528 -6.79 26.54 -19.21
N GLY A 529 -6.48 27.17 -18.09
CA GLY A 529 -7.27 27.03 -16.87
C GLY A 529 -8.61 27.77 -16.93
N GLN A 530 -8.66 28.93 -17.60
CA GLN A 530 -9.91 29.64 -17.88
C GLN A 530 -10.84 28.83 -18.80
N GLU A 531 -10.30 28.23 -19.84
CA GLU A 531 -11.05 27.35 -20.75
C GLU A 531 -11.63 26.15 -19.98
N ALA A 532 -10.83 25.51 -19.12
CA ALA A 532 -11.30 24.42 -18.28
C ALA A 532 -12.47 24.88 -17.37
N LEU A 533 -12.36 26.05 -16.72
CA LEU A 533 -13.44 26.61 -15.91
C LEU A 533 -14.73 26.87 -16.72
N HIS A 534 -14.61 27.35 -17.96
CA HIS A 534 -15.76 27.54 -18.85
C HIS A 534 -16.41 26.19 -19.22
N GLN A 535 -15.60 25.17 -19.54
CA GLN A 535 -16.11 23.82 -19.85
C GLN A 535 -16.88 23.23 -18.66
N VAL A 536 -16.38 23.41 -17.43
CA VAL A 536 -17.08 23.01 -16.20
C VAL A 536 -18.42 23.74 -16.02
N GLN A 537 -18.47 25.04 -16.33
CA GLN A 537 -19.71 25.82 -16.23
C GLN A 537 -20.75 25.37 -17.26
N LEU A 538 -20.32 25.04 -18.48
CA LEU A 538 -21.20 24.53 -19.53
C LEU A 538 -21.77 23.15 -19.20
N SER A 539 -20.95 22.25 -18.65
CA SER A 539 -21.39 20.90 -18.26
C SER A 539 -22.37 20.91 -17.08
N SER A 540 -22.20 21.83 -16.12
CA SER A 540 -23.12 21.98 -14.98
C SER A 540 -24.47 22.60 -15.36
N HIS A 541 -24.56 23.30 -16.50
CA HIS A 541 -25.79 23.93 -17.00
C HIS A 541 -26.52 23.09 -18.07
N GLY A 542 -26.16 21.81 -18.23
CA GLY A 542 -26.87 20.88 -19.12
C GLY A 542 -26.58 21.06 -20.62
N PHE A 543 -25.57 21.84 -20.99
CA PHE A 543 -25.11 21.93 -22.37
C PHE A 543 -23.97 20.91 -22.60
N GLN A 544 -24.33 19.69 -23.00
CA GLN A 544 -23.38 18.80 -23.69
C GLN A 544 -23.07 19.42 -25.05
N GLY A 545 -21.91 20.10 -25.13
CA GLY A 545 -21.51 20.87 -26.30
C GLY A 545 -21.42 20.03 -27.57
N LEU A 546 -22.18 20.44 -28.59
CA LEU A 546 -21.93 20.14 -29.99
C LEU A 546 -20.51 20.61 -30.35
N ALA A 547 -19.66 19.68 -30.78
CA ALA A 547 -18.37 20.02 -31.36
C ALA A 547 -18.58 20.81 -32.67
N VAL A 548 -18.44 22.13 -32.62
CA VAL A 548 -18.38 22.96 -33.83
C VAL A 548 -16.99 22.80 -34.43
N LYS A 549 -16.87 21.96 -35.46
CA LYS A 549 -15.72 22.01 -36.38
C LYS A 549 -15.74 23.36 -37.09
N GLU A 550 -14.80 24.25 -36.76
CA GLU A 550 -14.47 25.39 -37.62
C GLU A 550 -13.87 24.86 -38.94
N GLY A 551 -14.74 24.66 -39.92
CA GLY A 551 -14.35 24.50 -41.31
C GLY A 551 -13.93 25.86 -41.86
N ARG A 552 -12.63 26.08 -42.02
CA ARG A 552 -12.07 27.15 -42.85
C ARG A 552 -12.61 27.00 -44.28
N GLU A 553 -13.60 27.82 -44.65
CA GLU A 553 -13.94 28.08 -46.05
C GLU A 553 -12.77 28.84 -46.70
N LYS A 554 -12.08 28.18 -47.63
CA LYS A 554 -11.24 28.86 -48.62
C LYS A 554 -12.14 29.31 -49.76
N THR A 555 -12.50 30.58 -49.79
CA THR A 555 -13.01 31.23 -51.00
C THR A 555 -11.87 31.30 -52.02
N LYS A 556 -12.07 30.66 -53.18
CA LYS A 556 -11.25 30.86 -54.38
C LYS A 556 -11.79 32.07 -55.13
N THR A 557 -10.95 33.07 -55.35
CA THR A 557 -11.00 33.96 -56.52
C THR A 557 -10.04 33.45 -57.57
#